data_AF-A0A852CPH0-F1
#
_entry.id   AF-A0A852CPH0-F1
#
_cell.length_a   1.000
_cell.length_b   1.000
_cell.length_c   1.000
_cell.angle_alpha   90.00
_cell.angle_beta   90.00
_cell.angle_gamma   90.00
#
_symmetry.space_group_name_H-M   'P 1'
#
loop_
_entity.id
_entity.type
_entity.pdbx_description
1 polymer ?
#
loop_
_entity_poly.entity_id
_entity_poly.type
_entity_poly.pdbx_seq_one_letter_code
_entity_poly.pdbx_strand_id
1 'polypeptide(L)'
;ARCLPLPSPLRRALSGALLRAAASSPRPAPALALLAAGGRLVTVARQRALAEGGRLCASDLHLLLNLLGGASGAGEVWTPVCLPSFNPDSYFYAYAAVLGEEEEEEGGGEEEEEESGRRRGGGVTLILLSTEREGFYAAAACRRRLEEALRAQGCLAELAAAVRGGAGRYGPGRPGAPELRHFLYKPLEGPEEMQHLPQFTRLFDLYHYLHSRVHSPRRPLRLLYHVAEKETLLAWV
;
A
#
# COMPACT_ATOMS: atom_id res chain seq x y z
N ALA A 1 6.32 1.44 -2.98
CA ALA A 1 4.86 1.30 -3.19
C ALA A 1 4.11 2.54 -2.69
N ARG A 2 3.11 3.05 -3.43
CA ARG A 2 2.29 4.21 -3.02
C ARG A 2 1.02 3.73 -2.32
N CYS A 3 0.65 4.35 -1.20
CA CYS A 3 -0.60 4.02 -0.51
C CYS A 3 -1.79 4.80 -1.07
N LEU A 4 -2.98 4.18 -1.07
CA LEU A 4 -4.23 4.86 -1.37
C LEU A 4 -4.65 5.71 -0.16
N PRO A 5 -4.77 7.03 -0.32
CA PRO A 5 -5.16 7.88 0.78
C PRO A 5 -6.65 7.74 1.08
N LEU A 6 -6.96 7.06 2.18
CA LEU A 6 -8.33 6.91 2.71
C LEU A 6 -8.54 7.59 4.08
N PRO A 7 -9.79 8.01 4.40
CA PRO A 7 -10.18 8.42 5.75
C PRO A 7 -9.87 7.34 6.79
N SER A 8 -9.54 7.77 8.02
CA SER A 8 -9.20 6.86 9.12
C SER A 8 -10.31 5.84 9.45
N PRO A 9 -11.61 6.21 9.49
CA PRO A 9 -12.68 5.24 9.75
C PRO A 9 -12.73 4.13 8.69
N LEU A 10 -12.74 4.49 7.41
CA LEU A 10 -12.74 3.53 6.29
C LEU A 10 -11.50 2.63 6.35
N ARG A 11 -10.31 3.19 6.58
CA ARG A 11 -9.07 2.39 6.67
C ARG A 11 -9.11 1.38 7.81
N ARG A 12 -9.65 1.77 8.97
CA ARG A 12 -9.80 0.86 10.13
C ARG A 12 -10.83 -0.23 9.83
N ALA A 13 -11.95 0.11 9.19
CA ALA A 13 -12.95 -0.87 8.78
C ALA A 13 -12.34 -1.91 7.83
N LEU A 14 -11.65 -1.46 6.78
CA LEU A 14 -10.95 -2.31 5.81
C LEU A 14 -9.88 -3.20 6.46
N SER A 15 -9.05 -2.62 7.33
CA SER A 15 -8.02 -3.39 8.07
C SER A 15 -8.63 -4.44 8.98
N GLY A 16 -9.70 -4.08 9.71
CA GLY A 16 -10.43 -5.01 10.57
C GLY A 16 -11.11 -6.14 9.78
N ALA A 17 -11.71 -5.82 8.63
CA ALA A 17 -12.32 -6.83 7.76
C ALA A 17 -11.26 -7.80 7.22
N LEU A 18 -10.13 -7.29 6.73
CA LEU A 18 -9.02 -8.10 6.24
C LEU A 18 -8.45 -9.03 7.32
N LEU A 19 -8.24 -8.50 8.53
CA LEU A 19 -7.75 -9.29 9.67
C LEU A 19 -8.73 -10.39 10.07
N ARG A 20 -10.03 -10.09 10.15
CA ARG A 20 -11.05 -11.09 10.49
C ARG A 20 -11.16 -12.17 9.41
N ALA A 21 -11.17 -11.79 8.13
CA ALA A 21 -11.22 -12.75 7.03
C ALA A 21 -10.01 -13.70 7.04
N ALA A 22 -8.80 -13.15 7.24
CA ALA A 22 -7.57 -13.95 7.35
C ALA A 22 -7.56 -14.86 8.59
N ALA A 23 -8.10 -14.40 9.73
CA ALA A 23 -8.14 -15.18 10.97
C ALA A 23 -9.19 -16.30 10.96
N SER A 24 -10.32 -16.08 10.27
CA SER A 24 -11.41 -17.06 10.14
C SER A 24 -11.27 -17.98 8.92
N SER A 25 -10.17 -17.86 8.16
CA SER A 25 -9.89 -18.71 7.01
C SER A 25 -9.60 -20.15 7.45
N PRO A 26 -10.02 -21.17 6.65
CA PRO A 26 -9.53 -22.53 6.82
C PRO A 26 -8.00 -22.56 6.81
N ARG A 27 -7.41 -23.57 7.45
CA ARG A 27 -5.97 -23.78 7.34
C ARG A 27 -5.62 -24.28 5.93
N PRO A 28 -4.47 -23.87 5.38
CA PRO A 28 -3.53 -22.90 5.94
C PRO A 28 -4.04 -21.46 5.92
N ALA A 29 -3.85 -20.75 7.03
CA ALA A 29 -4.15 -19.33 7.06
C ALA A 29 -3.06 -18.56 6.31
N PRO A 30 -3.42 -17.49 5.58
CA PRO A 30 -2.44 -16.70 4.85
C PRO A 30 -1.48 -16.02 5.85
N ALA A 31 -0.19 -16.12 5.57
CA ALA A 31 0.86 -15.53 6.38
C ALA A 31 0.83 -13.99 6.29
N LEU A 32 0.49 -13.47 5.11
CA LEU A 32 0.32 -12.05 4.81
C LEU A 32 -0.92 -11.85 3.93
N ALA A 33 -1.67 -10.79 4.18
CA ALA A 33 -2.76 -10.34 3.33
C ALA A 33 -2.59 -8.85 3.00
N LEU A 34 -2.71 -8.49 1.73
CA LEU A 34 -2.63 -7.12 1.25
C LEU A 34 -3.88 -6.81 0.47
N LEU A 35 -4.43 -5.62 0.72
CA LEU A 35 -5.50 -5.06 -0.09
C LEU A 35 -4.92 -3.87 -0.87
N ALA A 36 -5.15 -3.84 -2.17
CA ALA A 36 -4.74 -2.77 -3.06
C ALA A 36 -5.93 -2.30 -3.90
N ALA A 37 -5.90 -1.06 -4.37
CA ALA A 37 -6.90 -0.55 -5.30
C ALA A 37 -6.27 0.45 -6.27
N GLY A 38 -6.51 0.26 -7.56
CA GLY A 38 -5.86 1.04 -8.63
C GLY A 38 -4.33 1.06 -8.52
N GLY A 39 -3.72 -0.10 -8.23
CA GLY A 39 -2.27 -0.25 -8.06
C GLY A 39 -1.67 0.42 -6.82
N ARG A 40 -2.48 0.91 -5.89
CA ARG A 40 -2.05 1.56 -4.65
C ARG A 40 -2.42 0.72 -3.42
N LEU A 41 -1.54 0.68 -2.44
CA LEU A 41 -1.73 -0.10 -1.22
C LEU A 41 -2.80 0.52 -0.32
N VAL A 42 -3.81 -0.24 0.06
CA VAL A 42 -4.89 0.19 0.97
C VAL A 42 -4.53 -0.17 2.42
N THR A 43 -4.28 -1.45 2.68
CA THR A 43 -3.90 -1.95 4.00
C THR A 43 -3.19 -3.29 3.89
N VAL A 44 -2.44 -3.65 4.93
CA VAL A 44 -1.74 -4.93 5.05
C VAL A 44 -2.11 -5.54 6.40
N ALA A 45 -2.51 -6.80 6.40
CA ALA A 45 -2.74 -7.61 7.58
C ALA A 45 -1.69 -8.72 7.64
N ARG A 46 -1.17 -8.97 8.84
CA ARG A 46 -0.12 -9.97 9.10
C ARG A 46 -0.59 -10.93 10.16
N GLN A 47 -0.34 -12.21 9.96
CA GLN A 47 -0.44 -13.16 11.06
C GLN A 47 0.76 -13.03 11.98
N ARG A 48 0.50 -13.16 13.29
CA ARG A 48 1.49 -12.91 14.35
C ARG A 48 2.66 -13.89 14.30
N ALA A 49 2.45 -15.11 13.82
CA ALA A 49 3.48 -16.14 13.67
C ALA A 49 4.59 -15.76 12.67
N LEU A 50 4.30 -14.92 11.67
CA LEU A 50 5.27 -14.45 10.69
C LEU A 50 5.92 -13.11 11.09
N ALA A 51 5.59 -12.57 12.28
CA ALA A 51 6.16 -11.33 12.77
C ALA A 51 7.66 -11.45 13.11
N GLU A 52 8.17 -12.67 13.24
CA GLU A 52 9.59 -12.95 13.49
C GLU A 52 10.46 -12.76 12.23
N GLY A 53 9.89 -12.91 11.02
CA GLY A 53 10.59 -12.73 9.74
C GLY A 53 10.78 -11.27 9.28
N GLY A 54 10.64 -10.29 10.19
CA GLY A 54 10.87 -8.88 9.88
C GLY A 54 9.71 -8.15 9.21
N ARG A 55 9.96 -6.93 8.71
CA ARG A 55 8.96 -6.08 8.01
C ARG A 55 9.03 -6.28 6.51
N LEU A 56 7.86 -6.30 5.86
CA LEU A 56 7.80 -6.31 4.39
C LEU A 56 8.32 -4.95 3.93
N CYS A 57 9.44 -4.94 3.22
CA CYS A 57 10.07 -3.70 2.81
C CYS A 57 9.29 -3.05 1.64
N ALA A 58 9.64 -1.81 1.33
CA ALA A 58 9.01 -1.08 0.23
C ALA A 58 9.25 -1.72 -1.15
N SER A 59 10.40 -2.37 -1.34
CA SER A 59 10.80 -3.04 -2.57
C SER A 59 9.95 -4.29 -2.81
N ASP A 60 9.82 -5.16 -1.81
CA ASP A 60 8.96 -6.37 -1.88
C ASP A 60 7.48 -6.03 -2.09
N LEU A 61 6.99 -4.98 -1.43
CA LEU A 61 5.65 -4.44 -1.70
C LEU A 61 5.50 -3.99 -3.16
N HIS A 62 6.53 -3.38 -3.72
CA HIS A 62 6.48 -2.92 -5.11
C HIS A 62 6.48 -4.10 -6.09
N LEU A 63 7.27 -5.14 -5.82
CA LEU A 63 7.27 -6.39 -6.57
C LEU A 63 5.87 -7.02 -6.59
N LEU A 64 5.27 -7.21 -5.42
CA LEU A 64 3.92 -7.81 -5.31
C LEU A 64 2.88 -7.00 -6.08
N LEU A 65 2.86 -5.68 -5.94
CA LEU A 65 1.88 -4.83 -6.61
C LEU A 65 2.09 -4.77 -8.13
N ASN A 66 3.33 -4.82 -8.62
CA ASN A 66 3.60 -4.79 -10.05
C ASN A 66 3.33 -6.14 -10.73
N LEU A 67 3.66 -7.24 -10.04
CA LEU A 67 3.46 -8.60 -10.53
C LEU A 67 1.97 -8.98 -10.50
N LEU A 68 1.30 -8.75 -9.37
CA LEU A 68 -0.03 -9.28 -9.09
C LEU A 68 -1.14 -8.23 -9.17
N GLY A 69 -0.80 -6.95 -9.02
CA GLY A 69 -1.80 -5.86 -9.08
C GLY A 69 -2.35 -5.58 -10.49
N GLY A 70 -1.86 -6.30 -11.50
CA GLY A 70 -2.39 -6.25 -12.87
C GLY A 70 -2.76 -7.62 -13.45
N ALA A 71 -2.69 -8.69 -12.66
CA ALA A 71 -3.00 -10.05 -13.13
C ALA A 71 -4.53 -10.33 -13.24
N SER A 72 -5.31 -9.25 -13.30
CA SER A 72 -6.77 -9.16 -13.19
C SER A 72 -7.54 -9.70 -14.39
N GLY A 73 -6.91 -9.96 -15.53
CA GLY A 73 -7.63 -10.43 -16.72
C GLY A 73 -8.17 -11.86 -16.63
N ALA A 74 -7.79 -12.63 -15.60
CA ALA A 74 -8.02 -14.09 -15.53
C ALA A 74 -8.72 -14.58 -14.24
N GLY A 75 -9.40 -13.70 -13.50
CA GLY A 75 -10.19 -14.07 -12.31
C GLY A 75 -9.36 -14.30 -11.04
N GLU A 76 -8.59 -15.39 -10.99
CA GLU A 76 -7.76 -15.75 -9.83
C GLU A 76 -6.38 -16.25 -10.27
N VAL A 77 -5.34 -15.88 -9.53
CA VAL A 77 -3.95 -16.27 -9.81
C VAL A 77 -3.35 -16.93 -8.59
N TRP A 78 -2.65 -18.05 -8.81
CA TRP A 78 -1.86 -18.75 -7.79
C TRP A 78 -0.46 -19.04 -8.33
N THR A 79 0.52 -18.28 -7.86
CA THR A 79 1.89 -18.36 -8.39
C THR A 79 2.92 -18.34 -7.26
N PRO A 80 4.04 -19.09 -7.38
CA PRO A 80 5.17 -18.89 -6.50
C PRO A 80 5.76 -17.48 -6.68
N VAL A 81 6.22 -16.87 -5.59
CA VAL A 81 6.89 -15.56 -5.57
C VAL A 81 8.02 -15.57 -4.55
N CYS A 82 9.15 -14.99 -4.93
CA CYS A 82 10.26 -14.73 -4.01
C CYS A 82 10.16 -13.29 -3.49
N LEU A 83 10.48 -13.09 -2.21
CA LEU A 83 10.51 -11.78 -1.56
C LEU A 83 11.92 -11.51 -1.03
N PRO A 84 12.84 -11.00 -1.87
CA PRO A 84 14.27 -10.99 -1.58
C PRO A 84 14.64 -10.25 -0.30
N SER A 85 13.91 -9.20 0.06
CA SER A 85 14.22 -8.43 1.27
C SER A 85 13.54 -9.01 2.52
N PHE A 86 12.45 -9.75 2.36
CA PHE A 86 11.70 -10.34 3.46
C PHE A 86 12.23 -11.71 3.85
N ASN A 87 12.47 -12.57 2.87
CA ASN A 87 13.08 -13.88 3.07
C ASN A 87 13.77 -14.33 1.75
N PRO A 88 15.10 -14.12 1.61
CA PRO A 88 15.83 -14.47 0.39
C PRO A 88 15.99 -15.97 0.18
N ASP A 89 15.87 -16.78 1.24
CA ASP A 89 16.16 -18.21 1.23
C ASP A 89 14.92 -19.08 0.93
N SER A 90 13.75 -18.45 0.79
CA SER A 90 12.50 -19.16 0.53
C SER A 90 11.58 -18.41 -0.43
N TYR A 91 10.59 -19.13 -0.94
CA TYR A 91 9.53 -18.59 -1.77
C TYR A 91 8.19 -18.79 -1.09
N PHE A 92 7.23 -17.93 -1.42
CA PHE A 92 5.84 -18.01 -0.99
C PHE A 92 4.97 -18.38 -2.18
N TYR A 93 3.76 -18.84 -1.91
CA TYR A 93 2.71 -18.92 -2.91
C TYR A 93 1.80 -17.70 -2.73
N ALA A 94 1.71 -16.90 -3.78
CA ALA A 94 0.86 -15.73 -3.82
C ALA A 94 -0.46 -16.04 -4.54
N TYR A 95 -1.55 -15.81 -3.82
CA TYR A 95 -2.89 -15.72 -4.38
C TYR A 95 -3.19 -14.27 -4.72
N ALA A 96 -3.73 -14.01 -5.90
CA ALA A 96 -4.22 -12.70 -6.29
C ALA A 96 -5.57 -12.80 -6.99
N ALA A 97 -6.50 -11.93 -6.62
CA ALA A 97 -7.82 -11.87 -7.22
C ALA A 97 -8.38 -10.45 -7.12
N VAL A 98 -9.26 -10.10 -8.05
CA VAL A 98 -10.03 -8.86 -8.00
C VAL A 98 -11.32 -9.07 -7.23
N LEU A 99 -11.73 -8.03 -6.51
CA LEU A 99 -12.94 -7.99 -5.70
C LEU A 99 -13.95 -7.05 -6.36
N GLY A 100 -15.21 -7.47 -6.43
CA GLY A 100 -16.29 -6.61 -6.90
C GLY A 100 -16.44 -6.52 -8.42
N GLU A 101 -15.68 -7.28 -9.20
CA GLU A 101 -16.07 -7.58 -10.58
C GLU A 101 -17.18 -8.64 -10.47
N GLU A 102 -18.38 -8.26 -10.89
CA GLU A 102 -19.41 -9.25 -11.21
C GLU A 102 -18.83 -10.04 -12.37
N GLU A 103 -18.84 -11.37 -12.29
CA GLU A 103 -18.61 -12.22 -13.44
C GLU A 103 -19.73 -11.86 -14.43
N GLU A 104 -19.49 -10.90 -15.32
CA GLU A 104 -20.38 -10.63 -16.44
C GLU A 104 -20.44 -11.94 -17.21
N GLU A 105 -21.55 -12.67 -17.05
CA GLU A 105 -21.88 -13.83 -17.88
C GLU A 105 -21.65 -13.42 -19.34
N GLU A 106 -20.91 -14.27 -20.06
CA GLU A 106 -20.58 -14.13 -21.48
C GLU A 106 -21.81 -13.78 -22.32
N GLY A 107 -22.10 -12.49 -22.43
CA GLY A 107 -23.07 -11.91 -23.36
C GLY A 107 -22.28 -11.36 -24.54
N GLY A 108 -22.27 -12.15 -25.62
CA GLY A 108 -21.48 -11.90 -26.82
C GLY A 108 -21.54 -10.47 -27.34
N GLY A 109 -20.35 -9.90 -27.53
CA GLY A 109 -20.09 -8.69 -28.31
C GLY A 109 -18.68 -8.79 -28.85
N GLU A 110 -18.57 -9.21 -30.10
CA GLU A 110 -17.31 -9.31 -30.84
C GLU A 110 -16.69 -7.92 -31.04
N GLU A 111 -15.37 -7.88 -30.78
CA GLU A 111 -14.32 -7.08 -31.44
C GLU A 111 -14.35 -5.54 -31.33
N GLU A 112 -13.31 -5.01 -30.68
CA GLU A 112 -12.33 -4.12 -31.33
C GLU A 112 -11.01 -4.15 -30.54
N GLU A 113 -10.00 -4.79 -31.12
CA GLU A 113 -8.61 -4.78 -30.66
C GLU A 113 -8.00 -3.39 -30.89
N GLU A 114 -8.00 -2.53 -29.88
CA GLU A 114 -7.11 -1.38 -29.82
C GLU A 114 -5.88 -1.68 -28.96
N GLU A 115 -4.75 -1.84 -29.65
CA GLU A 115 -3.38 -1.81 -29.13
C GLU A 115 -3.08 -0.41 -28.52
N SER A 116 -3.61 -0.15 -27.32
CA SER A 116 -3.26 1.02 -26.53
C SER A 116 -3.18 0.66 -25.04
N GLY A 117 -2.01 0.16 -24.65
CA GLY A 117 -1.43 0.33 -23.31
C GLY A 117 -2.35 0.10 -22.11
N ARG A 118 -2.47 -1.17 -21.69
CA ARG A 118 -2.66 -1.57 -20.28
C ARG A 118 -3.63 -0.65 -19.51
N ARG A 119 -4.94 -0.73 -19.80
CA ARG A 119 -5.97 -0.22 -18.88
C ARG A 119 -5.78 -0.93 -17.54
N ARG A 120 -4.98 -0.35 -16.64
CA ARG A 120 -4.88 -0.73 -15.23
C ARG A 120 -6.25 -0.42 -14.63
N GLY A 121 -7.17 -1.38 -14.74
CA GLY A 121 -8.52 -1.30 -14.20
C GLY A 121 -8.45 -0.82 -12.76
N GLY A 122 -9.27 0.17 -12.43
CA GLY A 122 -9.34 0.77 -11.09
C GLY A 122 -9.91 -0.16 -10.01
N GLY A 123 -9.85 -1.48 -10.21
CA GLY A 123 -10.39 -2.51 -9.35
C GLY A 123 -9.65 -2.62 -8.01
N VAL A 124 -10.29 -3.32 -7.09
CA VAL A 124 -9.76 -3.66 -5.77
C VAL A 124 -9.14 -5.05 -5.85
N THR A 125 -7.84 -5.17 -5.59
CA THR A 125 -7.11 -6.44 -5.66
C THR A 125 -6.77 -6.92 -4.25
N LEU A 126 -7.06 -8.19 -3.99
CA LEU A 126 -6.60 -8.92 -2.81
C LEU A 126 -5.35 -9.73 -3.18
N ILE A 127 -4.30 -9.63 -2.37
CA ILE A 127 -3.10 -10.46 -2.48
C ILE A 127 -2.90 -11.19 -1.16
N LEU A 128 -2.83 -12.51 -1.18
CA LEU A 128 -2.56 -13.35 -0.01
C LEU A 128 -1.26 -14.12 -0.23
N LEU A 129 -0.40 -14.21 0.79
CA LEU A 129 0.80 -15.04 0.75
C LEU A 129 0.64 -16.24 1.67
N SER A 130 0.95 -17.42 1.15
CA SER A 130 0.99 -18.69 1.85
C SER A 130 2.39 -19.29 1.79
N THR A 131 2.79 -20.02 2.81
CA THR A 131 3.97 -20.90 2.77
C THR A 131 3.63 -22.30 2.27
N GLU A 132 2.35 -22.62 2.13
CA GLU A 132 1.86 -23.93 1.72
C GLU A 132 1.39 -23.92 0.27
N ARG A 133 1.93 -24.86 -0.52
CA ARG A 133 1.63 -25.05 -1.95
C ARG A 133 0.16 -25.32 -2.24
N GLU A 134 -0.51 -26.03 -1.35
CA GLU A 134 -1.91 -26.47 -1.48
C GLU A 134 -2.90 -25.48 -0.85
N GLY A 135 -2.43 -24.29 -0.43
CA GLY A 135 -3.23 -23.27 0.24
C GLY A 135 -4.24 -22.51 -0.64
N PHE A 136 -4.37 -22.86 -1.92
CA PHE A 136 -5.24 -22.16 -2.88
C PHE A 136 -6.69 -22.06 -2.39
N TYR A 137 -7.29 -23.17 -1.96
CA TYR A 137 -8.69 -23.18 -1.54
C TYR A 137 -8.94 -22.40 -0.24
N ALA A 138 -7.96 -22.40 0.67
CA ALA A 138 -8.01 -21.56 1.87
C ALA A 138 -7.94 -20.07 1.49
N ALA A 139 -7.06 -19.71 0.56
CA ALA A 139 -6.94 -18.34 0.04
C ALA A 139 -8.23 -17.89 -0.67
N ALA A 140 -8.83 -18.72 -1.52
CA ALA A 140 -10.10 -18.45 -2.19
C ALA A 140 -11.27 -18.32 -1.19
N ALA A 141 -11.29 -19.13 -0.13
CA ALA A 141 -12.28 -18.98 0.94
C ALA A 141 -12.09 -17.65 1.71
N CYS A 142 -10.84 -17.25 1.95
CA CYS A 142 -10.53 -15.94 2.54
C CYS A 142 -10.97 -14.79 1.62
N ARG A 143 -10.80 -14.90 0.29
CA ARG A 143 -11.32 -13.94 -0.69
C ARG A 143 -12.82 -13.78 -0.54
N ARG A 144 -13.59 -14.86 -0.66
CA ARG A 144 -15.06 -14.83 -0.60
C ARG A 144 -15.57 -14.14 0.66
N ARG A 145 -15.03 -14.54 1.82
CA ARG A 145 -15.39 -13.94 3.13
C ARG A 145 -15.08 -12.45 3.20
N LEU A 146 -13.90 -12.04 2.71
CA LEU A 146 -13.53 -10.63 2.69
C LEU A 146 -14.48 -9.85 1.79
N GLU A 147 -14.74 -10.37 0.59
CA GLU A 147 -15.57 -9.73 -0.42
C GLU A 147 -17.01 -9.52 0.07
N GLU A 148 -17.61 -10.56 0.66
CA GLU A 148 -18.92 -10.49 1.33
C GLU A 148 -18.93 -9.42 2.42
N ALA A 149 -17.91 -9.39 3.29
CA ALA A 149 -17.82 -8.41 4.36
C ALA A 149 -17.66 -6.97 3.85
N LEU A 150 -16.89 -6.78 2.77
CA LEU A 150 -16.69 -5.46 2.17
C LEU A 150 -17.91 -4.99 1.39
N ARG A 151 -18.65 -5.89 0.72
CA ARG A 151 -19.95 -5.61 0.09
C ARG A 151 -20.98 -5.20 1.13
N ALA A 152 -21.13 -5.97 2.21
CA ALA A 152 -22.08 -5.67 3.28
C ALA A 152 -21.82 -4.31 3.97
N GLN A 153 -20.56 -3.87 4.00
CA GLN A 153 -20.17 -2.57 4.58
C GLN A 153 -20.15 -1.43 3.56
N GLY A 154 -20.47 -1.66 2.27
CA GLY A 154 -20.38 -0.65 1.21
C GLY A 154 -18.95 -0.18 0.91
N CYS A 155 -17.93 -0.84 1.45
CA CYS A 155 -16.54 -0.39 1.38
C CYS A 155 -15.95 -0.48 -0.04
N LEU A 156 -16.42 -1.42 -0.88
CA LEU A 156 -15.94 -1.54 -2.26
C LEU A 156 -16.31 -0.31 -3.09
N ALA A 157 -17.52 0.22 -2.92
CA ALA A 157 -17.97 1.44 -3.60
C ALA A 157 -17.16 2.67 -3.16
N GLU A 158 -16.88 2.80 -1.86
CA GLU A 158 -16.02 3.86 -1.31
C GLU A 158 -14.58 3.78 -1.85
N LEU A 159 -14.02 2.57 -1.97
CA LEU A 159 -12.70 2.36 -2.56
C LEU A 159 -12.67 2.76 -4.03
N ALA A 160 -13.67 2.34 -4.81
CA ALA A 160 -13.78 2.70 -6.22
C ALA A 160 -13.92 4.23 -6.40
N ALA A 161 -14.71 4.89 -5.54
CA ALA A 161 -14.82 6.34 -5.51
C ALA A 161 -13.48 7.02 -5.15
N ALA A 162 -12.75 6.50 -4.16
CA ALA A 162 -11.44 7.03 -3.78
C ALA A 162 -10.37 6.83 -4.87
N VAL A 163 -10.47 5.75 -5.66
CA VAL A 163 -9.59 5.52 -6.81
C VAL A 163 -9.88 6.53 -7.91
N ARG A 164 -11.15 6.71 -8.30
CA ARG A 164 -11.60 7.67 -9.34
C ARG A 164 -11.39 9.13 -8.95
N GLY A 165 -11.64 9.47 -7.68
CA GLY A 165 -11.56 10.83 -7.15
C GLY A 165 -10.15 11.43 -7.10
N GLY A 166 -9.16 10.82 -7.75
CA GLY A 166 -7.83 11.39 -7.91
C GLY A 166 -7.11 11.62 -6.58
N ALA A 167 -7.39 10.80 -5.55
CA ALA A 167 -6.90 10.99 -4.19
C ALA A 167 -5.35 11.05 -4.07
N GLY A 168 -4.59 10.91 -5.17
CA GLY A 168 -3.13 10.85 -5.25
C GLY A 168 -2.31 12.04 -4.75
N ARG A 169 -2.88 13.06 -4.10
CA ARG A 169 -2.09 14.10 -3.41
C ARG A 169 -2.31 14.02 -1.90
N TYR A 170 -1.29 13.52 -1.19
CA TYR A 170 -1.18 13.68 0.25
C TYR A 170 -0.98 15.18 0.53
N GLY A 171 -2.07 15.87 0.88
CA GLY A 171 -2.06 17.30 1.16
C GLY A 171 -1.67 17.61 2.62
N PRO A 172 -1.20 18.84 2.89
CA PRO A 172 -0.80 19.30 4.24
C PRO A 172 -1.88 19.16 5.32
N GLY A 173 -3.17 19.26 4.97
CA GLY A 173 -4.28 19.16 5.93
C GLY A 173 -4.58 17.74 6.43
N ARG A 174 -3.89 16.72 5.91
CA ARG A 174 -4.20 15.31 6.15
C ARG A 174 -3.69 14.72 7.47
N PRO A 175 -2.50 15.09 7.99
CA PRO A 175 -2.05 14.66 9.32
C PRO A 175 -2.86 15.21 10.49
N GLY A 176 -3.95 15.97 10.26
CA GLY A 176 -4.76 16.54 11.34
C GLY A 176 -4.08 17.68 12.10
N ALA A 177 -3.00 18.22 11.53
CA ALA A 177 -2.30 19.39 12.01
C ALA A 177 -2.70 20.57 11.12
N PRO A 178 -3.69 21.39 11.51
CA PRO A 178 -4.23 22.46 10.67
C PRO A 178 -3.18 23.51 10.29
N GLU A 179 -2.13 23.67 11.10
CA GLU A 179 -1.02 24.59 10.85
C GLU A 179 0.14 23.98 10.04
N LEU A 180 0.12 22.67 9.78
CA LEU A 180 1.18 22.00 9.04
C LEU A 180 1.06 22.33 7.55
N ARG A 181 1.98 23.16 7.05
CA ARG A 181 1.98 23.63 5.65
C ARG A 181 2.81 22.75 4.72
N HIS A 182 3.89 22.16 5.26
CA HIS A 182 4.82 21.29 4.54
C HIS A 182 5.35 20.22 5.48
N PHE A 183 5.61 19.02 4.96
CA PHE A 183 6.38 18.00 5.67
C PHE A 183 7.23 17.25 4.64
N LEU A 184 8.46 16.92 5.02
CA LEU A 184 9.39 16.14 4.21
C LEU A 184 9.58 14.80 4.91
N TYR A 185 9.24 13.71 4.22
CA TYR A 185 9.60 12.37 4.67
C TYR A 185 10.92 12.00 3.98
N LYS A 186 11.98 11.74 4.76
CA LYS A 186 13.20 11.15 4.23
C LYS A 186 12.98 9.63 4.18
N PRO A 187 12.74 9.02 3.01
CA PRO A 187 12.77 7.57 2.93
C PRO A 187 14.20 7.13 3.30
N LEU A 188 14.29 6.17 4.23
CA LEU A 188 15.58 5.57 4.60
C LEU A 188 16.22 4.89 3.38
N GLU A 189 15.40 4.39 2.44
CA GLU A 189 15.77 3.81 1.15
C GLU A 189 14.54 3.99 0.21
N GLY A 190 14.57 4.85 -0.83
CA GLY A 190 13.42 5.02 -1.75
C GLY A 190 13.61 6.08 -2.85
N PRO A 191 12.94 5.93 -4.02
CA PRO A 191 13.35 6.56 -5.26
C PRO A 191 13.09 8.07 -5.36
N GLU A 192 13.87 8.70 -6.23
CA GLU A 192 14.11 10.13 -6.45
C GLU A 192 12.90 10.97 -6.90
N GLU A 193 11.72 10.39 -7.08
CA GLU A 193 10.55 11.09 -7.66
C GLU A 193 10.00 12.24 -6.79
N MET A 194 10.34 12.30 -5.50
CA MET A 194 9.98 13.44 -4.66
C MET A 194 10.74 14.73 -5.05
N GLN A 195 11.80 14.62 -5.84
CA GLN A 195 12.68 15.72 -6.26
C GLN A 195 12.04 16.70 -7.26
N HIS A 196 10.87 16.38 -7.84
CA HIS A 196 10.25 17.19 -8.90
C HIS A 196 9.29 18.29 -8.43
N LEU A 197 9.10 18.49 -7.12
CA LEU A 197 8.30 19.63 -6.63
C LEU A 197 9.19 20.88 -6.56
N PRO A 198 8.78 22.05 -7.08
CA PRO A 198 9.59 23.27 -7.04
C PRO A 198 9.90 23.75 -5.61
N GLN A 199 9.13 23.31 -4.62
CA GLN A 199 9.38 23.57 -3.20
C GLN A 199 10.30 22.53 -2.53
N PHE A 200 10.58 21.40 -3.20
CA PHE A 200 11.38 20.31 -2.65
C PHE A 200 12.80 20.76 -2.39
N THR A 201 13.46 21.38 -3.37
CA THR A 201 14.82 21.92 -3.22
C THR A 201 14.92 22.84 -2.00
N ARG A 202 14.01 23.82 -1.89
CA ARG A 202 13.96 24.74 -0.75
C ARG A 202 13.78 24.01 0.59
N LEU A 203 12.82 23.09 0.68
CA LEU A 203 12.55 22.33 1.91
C LEU A 203 13.71 21.40 2.27
N PHE A 204 14.39 20.85 1.26
CA PHE A 204 15.55 19.98 1.43
C PHE A 204 16.79 20.76 1.89
N ASP A 205 16.99 21.97 1.39
CA ASP A 205 18.06 22.88 1.87
C ASP A 205 17.86 23.23 3.35
N LEU A 206 16.62 23.54 3.76
CA LEU A 206 16.28 23.82 5.16
C LEU A 206 16.49 22.58 6.04
N TYR A 207 16.12 21.40 5.54
CA TYR A 207 16.41 20.13 6.21
C TYR A 207 17.92 19.92 6.39
N HIS A 208 18.73 20.12 5.34
CA HIS A 208 20.19 20.00 5.43
C HIS A 208 20.81 21.01 6.40
N TYR A 209 20.32 22.24 6.39
CA TYR A 209 20.70 23.27 7.36
C TYR A 209 20.46 22.79 8.79
N LEU A 210 19.24 22.35 9.13
CA LEU A 210 18.91 21.86 10.47
C LEU A 210 19.72 20.62 10.83
N HIS A 211 19.84 19.66 9.91
CA HIS A 211 20.56 18.42 10.12
C HIS A 211 22.04 18.67 10.43
N SER A 212 22.70 19.55 9.67
CA SER A 212 24.12 19.91 9.90
C SER A 212 24.36 20.59 11.24
N ARG A 213 23.39 21.40 11.70
CA ARG A 213 23.48 22.15 12.97
C ARG A 213 23.26 21.24 14.17
N VAL A 214 22.31 20.33 14.06
CA VAL A 214 21.95 19.39 15.14
C VAL A 214 23.00 18.29 15.30
N HIS A 215 23.50 17.74 14.18
CA HIS A 215 24.54 16.69 14.17
C HIS A 215 25.96 17.25 14.08
N SER A 216 26.17 18.53 14.40
CA SER A 216 27.50 19.12 14.36
C SER A 216 28.38 18.49 15.44
N PRO A 217 29.53 17.89 15.10
CA PRO A 217 30.40 17.23 16.08
C PRO A 217 31.02 18.22 17.08
N ARG A 218 31.05 19.51 16.75
CA ARG A 218 31.61 20.58 17.60
C ARG A 218 30.63 21.10 18.64
N ARG A 219 29.32 20.94 18.43
CA ARG A 219 28.29 21.45 19.34
C ARG A 219 27.01 20.63 19.17
N PRO A 220 26.92 19.45 19.81
CA PRO A 220 25.74 18.60 19.68
C PRO A 220 24.54 19.31 20.31
N LEU A 221 23.54 19.64 19.50
CA LEU A 221 22.30 20.25 19.95
C LEU A 221 21.24 19.16 20.07
N ARG A 222 20.58 19.08 21.23
CA ARG A 222 19.42 18.18 21.41
C ARG A 222 18.13 18.77 20.85
N LEU A 223 18.05 20.08 20.77
CA LEU A 223 16.92 20.84 20.27
C LEU A 223 17.43 22.12 19.59
N LEU A 224 16.94 22.40 18.40
CA LEU A 224 17.19 23.60 17.63
C LEU A 224 15.84 24.22 17.25
N TYR A 225 15.60 25.41 17.76
CA TYR A 225 14.47 26.25 17.36
C TYR A 225 15.03 27.48 16.64
N HIS A 226 14.62 27.68 15.40
CA HIS A 226 15.10 28.78 14.56
C HIS A 226 13.91 29.44 13.85
N VAL A 227 13.73 30.73 14.11
CA VAL A 227 12.68 31.53 13.46
C VAL A 227 13.33 32.30 12.32
N ALA A 228 13.00 31.95 11.08
CA ALA A 228 13.37 32.69 9.89
C ALA A 228 12.21 33.62 9.48
N GLU A 229 12.48 34.48 8.49
CA GLU A 229 11.50 35.48 8.01
C GLU A 229 10.21 34.85 7.45
N LYS A 230 10.31 33.67 6.84
CA LYS A 230 9.18 33.01 6.16
C LYS A 230 8.68 31.75 6.86
N GLU A 231 9.44 31.21 7.81
CA GLU A 231 9.15 29.92 8.43
C GLU A 231 9.82 29.74 9.78
N THR A 232 9.20 28.93 10.62
CA THR A 232 9.74 28.50 11.90
C THR A 232 10.24 27.07 11.76
N LEU A 233 11.52 26.86 12.04
CA LEU A 233 12.19 25.59 11.98
C LEU A 233 12.40 25.01 13.37
N LEU A 234 12.08 23.73 13.53
CA LEU A 234 12.31 22.97 14.77
C LEU A 234 12.98 21.65 14.42
N ALA A 235 14.07 21.33 15.11
CA ALA A 235 14.77 20.05 14.97
C ALA A 235 15.20 19.52 16.34
N TRP A 236 15.13 18.21 16.53
CA TRP A 236 15.51 17.53 17.76
C TRP A 236 16.13 16.17 17.46
N VAL A 237 16.98 15.66 18.37
CA VAL A 237 17.60 14.32 18.34
C VAL A 237 17.30 13.59 19.63
#